data_AF-A0A356F6T3-F1
#
_entry.id   AF-A0A356F6T3-F1
#
_cell.length_a   1.000
_cell.length_b   1.000
_cell.length_c   1.000
_cell.angle_alpha   90.00
_cell.angle_beta   90.00
_cell.angle_gamma   90.00
#
_symmetry.space_group_name_H-M   'P 1'
#
loop_
_entity.id
_entity.type
_entity.pdbx_description
1 polymer ?
#
loop_
_entity_poly.entity_id
_entity_poly.type
_entity_poly.pdbx_seq_one_letter_code
_entity_poly.pdbx_strand_id
1 'polypeptide(L)'
;MFPYQDGKYFDSLYQVVQQCYPQLDKAGARDVLRELILAPKSDSITIGNAQYSRSEVIQTLQYPLNGENEEKTFDERYHDLMEAALKTIKHMNDGYITEEDYEERKNFLDKINKKEFQVFTLLALLKSCHSLDNPELTGQLIYKVRSLRELNDLIRKYTKDAVAVNTDVQDYERAKLIYKMLKSLQGLGYGYTISPKEKENLGISHDDDEDLSEDYSFDNWLRRLMLLQLRRETRAAGAINSNNLSAMFESNIGKSSTFFDDIGGRISELRGALQKRRFDSSRFNMLEENYESGKSNR
;
A
#
# COMPACT_ATOMS: atom_id res chain seq x y z
N MET A 1 -11.01 -7.66 4.24
CA MET A 1 -10.22 -7.41 5.48
C MET A 1 -9.47 -6.11 5.28
N PHE A 2 -9.69 -5.09 6.11
CA PHE A 2 -9.02 -3.79 5.97
C PHE A 2 -7.48 -3.95 6.07
N PRO A 3 -6.68 -3.58 5.06
CA PRO A 3 -5.24 -3.84 5.04
C PRO A 3 -4.41 -2.88 5.92
N TYR A 4 -5.04 -1.87 6.56
CA TYR A 4 -4.35 -0.77 7.25
C TYR A 4 -4.28 -0.88 8.78
N GLN A 5 -4.46 -2.08 9.33
CA GLN A 5 -4.61 -2.29 10.78
C GLN A 5 -3.35 -1.98 11.59
N ASP A 6 -2.19 -1.85 10.95
CA ASP A 6 -0.91 -1.72 11.64
C ASP A 6 -0.33 -0.29 11.65
N GLY A 7 -1.04 0.67 11.08
CA GLY A 7 -0.57 2.06 10.99
C GLY A 7 0.70 2.23 10.15
N LYS A 8 1.03 1.24 9.31
CA LYS A 8 2.26 1.18 8.49
C LYS A 8 2.49 2.45 7.66
N TYR A 9 1.43 3.10 7.20
CA TYR A 9 1.49 4.21 6.27
C TYR A 9 1.30 5.59 6.92
N PHE A 10 1.22 5.69 8.26
CA PHE A 10 1.10 7.00 8.94
C PHE A 10 2.27 7.95 8.64
N ASP A 11 3.48 7.41 8.52
CA ASP A 11 4.64 8.20 8.13
C ASP A 11 4.44 8.91 6.78
N SER A 12 3.65 8.33 5.88
CA SER A 12 3.31 8.99 4.62
C SER A 12 2.35 10.16 4.80
N LEU A 13 1.43 10.10 5.77
CA LEU A 13 0.54 11.21 6.08
C LEU A 13 1.31 12.35 6.76
N TYR A 14 2.24 12.03 7.65
CA TYR A 14 3.14 13.02 8.25
C TYR A 14 3.96 13.74 7.18
N GLN A 15 4.52 13.00 6.23
CA GLN A 15 5.23 13.58 5.08
C GLN A 15 4.35 14.53 4.27
N VAL A 16 3.08 14.16 4.03
CA VAL A 16 2.14 15.03 3.30
C VAL A 16 1.85 16.31 4.08
N VAL A 17 1.62 16.21 5.39
CA VAL A 17 1.42 17.41 6.25
C VAL A 17 2.67 18.30 6.22
N GLN A 18 3.87 17.73 6.27
CA GLN A 18 5.12 18.50 6.18
C GLN A 18 5.34 19.13 4.80
N GLN A 19 4.88 18.51 3.72
CA GLN A 19 4.91 19.11 2.38
C GLN A 19 4.02 20.36 2.31
N CYS A 20 2.85 20.31 2.93
CA CYS A 20 1.92 21.43 3.01
C CYS A 20 2.37 22.51 4.00
N TYR A 21 3.05 22.11 5.07
CA TYR A 21 3.52 23.00 6.15
C TYR A 21 5.01 22.73 6.45
N PRO A 22 5.93 23.22 5.61
CA PRO A 22 7.37 22.90 5.70
C PRO A 22 8.06 23.34 6.99
N GLN A 23 7.44 24.25 7.74
CA GLN A 23 7.92 24.70 9.04
C GLN A 23 7.76 23.65 10.15
N LEU A 24 6.96 22.60 9.94
CA LEU A 24 6.71 21.57 10.93
C LEU A 24 7.76 20.46 10.87
N ASP A 25 8.26 20.08 12.03
CA ASP A 25 8.96 18.82 12.19
C ASP A 25 7.97 17.63 12.19
N LYS A 26 8.50 16.41 12.26
CA LYS A 26 7.66 15.20 12.23
C LYS A 26 6.67 15.15 13.40
N ALA A 27 7.08 15.66 14.58
CA ALA A 27 6.22 15.70 15.75
C ALA A 27 5.05 16.69 15.58
N GLY A 28 5.33 17.90 15.08
CA GLY A 28 4.31 18.89 14.76
C GLY A 28 3.33 18.40 13.69
N ALA A 29 3.83 17.76 12.62
CA ALA A 29 2.98 17.17 11.58
C ALA A 29 2.05 16.07 12.13
N ARG A 30 2.56 15.26 13.07
CA ARG A 30 1.76 14.27 13.79
C ARG A 30 0.68 14.92 14.65
N ASP A 31 1.01 15.98 15.39
CA ASP A 31 0.05 16.65 16.27
C ASP A 31 -1.05 17.33 15.46
N VAL A 32 -0.72 17.95 14.32
CA VAL A 32 -1.72 18.47 13.37
C VAL A 32 -2.63 17.36 12.84
N LEU A 33 -2.09 16.21 12.43
CA LEU A 33 -2.92 15.10 11.95
C LEU A 33 -3.82 14.53 13.05
N ARG A 34 -3.32 14.50 14.30
CA ARG A 34 -4.08 14.07 15.48
C ARG A 34 -5.23 15.03 15.76
N GLU A 35 -4.96 16.33 15.82
CA GLU A 35 -5.99 17.36 16.00
C GLU A 35 -7.00 17.29 14.86
N LEU A 36 -6.55 17.22 13.61
CA LEU A 36 -7.42 17.13 12.44
C LEU A 36 -8.43 15.98 12.52
N ILE A 37 -7.98 14.80 12.97
CA ILE A 37 -8.82 13.60 13.03
C ILE A 37 -9.70 13.58 14.28
N LEU A 38 -9.16 13.96 15.44
CA LEU A 38 -9.84 13.80 16.72
C LEU A 38 -10.69 15.00 17.11
N ALA A 39 -10.38 16.20 16.60
CA ALA A 39 -11.07 17.42 16.96
C ALA A 39 -12.56 17.38 16.54
N PRO A 40 -13.43 18.07 17.28
CA PRO A 40 -14.78 18.41 16.85
C PRO A 40 -14.83 19.06 15.44
N LYS A 41 -15.99 18.96 14.79
CA LYS A 41 -16.19 19.41 13.39
C LYS A 41 -16.02 20.92 13.18
N SER A 42 -16.12 21.72 14.25
CA SER A 42 -16.12 23.18 14.25
C SER A 42 -14.79 23.84 14.68
N ASP A 43 -13.78 23.03 14.99
CA ASP A 43 -12.61 23.52 15.72
C ASP A 43 -11.52 24.06 14.80
N SER A 44 -10.79 25.04 15.33
CA SER A 44 -9.54 25.53 14.74
C SER A 44 -8.39 24.62 15.13
N ILE A 45 -7.50 24.37 14.17
CA ILE A 45 -6.30 23.56 14.32
C ILE A 45 -5.11 24.51 14.39
N THR A 46 -4.24 24.28 15.37
CA THR A 46 -3.05 25.10 15.55
C THR A 46 -1.92 24.55 14.68
N ILE A 47 -1.38 25.38 13.78
CA ILE A 47 -0.24 25.01 12.95
C ILE A 47 0.85 26.07 13.09
N GLY A 48 1.90 25.75 13.85
CA GLY A 48 2.91 26.73 14.25
C GLY A 48 2.30 27.86 15.07
N ASN A 49 2.38 29.09 14.56
CA ASN A 49 1.84 30.28 15.23
C ASN A 49 0.48 30.73 14.66
N ALA A 50 -0.12 29.96 13.75
CA ALA A 50 -1.36 30.30 13.08
C ALA A 50 -2.48 29.31 13.44
N GLN A 51 -3.73 29.78 13.33
CA GLN A 51 -4.94 28.99 13.50
C GLN A 51 -5.60 28.82 12.14
N TYR A 52 -5.94 27.58 11.80
CA TYR A 52 -6.64 27.24 10.57
C TYR A 52 -7.94 26.53 10.90
N SER A 53 -8.99 26.75 10.14
CA SER A 53 -10.17 25.90 10.23
C SER A 53 -9.86 24.48 9.76
N ARG A 54 -10.57 23.49 10.31
CA ARG A 54 -10.49 22.10 9.84
C ARG A 54 -10.66 21.97 8.32
N SER A 55 -11.59 22.72 7.73
CA SER A 55 -11.83 22.70 6.28
C SER A 55 -10.64 23.20 5.47
N GLU A 56 -9.98 24.27 5.91
CA GLU A 56 -8.79 24.81 5.22
C GLU A 56 -7.62 23.83 5.25
N VAL A 57 -7.41 23.15 6.38
CA VAL A 57 -6.39 22.10 6.48
C VAL A 57 -6.72 20.94 5.54
N ILE A 58 -7.96 20.46 5.51
CA ILE A 58 -8.36 19.36 4.60
C ILE A 58 -8.17 19.76 3.13
N GLN A 59 -8.60 20.96 2.74
CA GLN A 59 -8.40 21.46 1.37
C GLN A 59 -6.92 21.57 1.00
N THR A 60 -6.07 21.98 1.94
CA THR A 60 -4.62 22.06 1.72
C THR A 60 -4.02 20.66 1.53
N LEU A 61 -4.44 19.67 2.31
CA LEU A 61 -3.99 18.28 2.18
C LEU A 61 -4.61 17.55 0.98
N GLN A 62 -5.76 18.02 0.47
CA GLN A 62 -6.44 17.41 -0.67
C GLN A 62 -5.52 17.31 -1.89
N TYR A 63 -4.82 18.40 -2.22
CA TYR A 63 -3.96 18.47 -3.39
C TYR A 63 -2.91 17.33 -3.43
N PRO A 64 -2.05 17.14 -2.40
CA PRO A 64 -1.11 16.02 -2.38
C PRO A 64 -1.74 14.64 -2.13
N LEU A 65 -2.78 14.52 -1.30
CA LEU A 65 -3.40 13.21 -1.03
C LEU A 65 -4.13 12.66 -2.26
N ASN A 66 -4.80 13.52 -3.02
CA ASN A 66 -5.44 13.15 -4.28
C ASN A 66 -4.42 12.88 -5.41
N GLY A 67 -3.17 13.35 -5.23
CA GLY A 67 -2.11 13.29 -6.22
C GLY A 67 -2.29 14.28 -7.36
N GLU A 68 -2.85 15.46 -7.07
CA GLU A 68 -2.95 16.58 -8.01
C GLU A 68 -1.60 17.31 -8.19
N ASN A 69 -0.66 17.09 -7.28
CA ASN A 69 0.73 17.52 -7.38
C ASN A 69 1.60 16.62 -8.27
N GLU A 70 1.04 15.55 -8.83
CA GLU A 70 1.77 14.60 -9.66
C GLU A 70 1.68 15.01 -11.14
N GLU A 71 2.73 14.72 -11.92
CA GLU A 71 2.84 15.13 -13.34
C GLU A 71 1.74 14.52 -14.23
N LYS A 72 1.30 13.31 -13.90
CA LYS A 72 0.34 12.52 -14.67
C LYS A 72 -1.03 12.49 -13.99
N THR A 73 -2.08 12.51 -14.80
CA THR A 73 -3.46 12.30 -14.33
C THR A 73 -3.62 10.91 -13.70
N PHE A 74 -4.69 10.68 -12.93
CA PHE A 74 -4.88 9.37 -12.32
C PHE A 74 -5.01 8.25 -13.35
N ASP A 75 -5.72 8.45 -14.46
CA ASP A 75 -5.90 7.41 -15.47
C ASP A 75 -4.58 7.04 -16.17
N GLU A 76 -3.71 8.03 -16.38
CA GLU A 76 -2.35 7.79 -16.88
C GLU A 76 -1.49 7.04 -15.86
N ARG A 77 -1.54 7.43 -14.59
CA ARG A 77 -0.83 6.73 -13.51
C ARG A 77 -1.38 5.31 -13.31
N TYR A 78 -2.68 5.12 -13.43
CA TYR A 78 -3.32 3.82 -13.33
C TYR A 78 -2.86 2.91 -14.48
N HIS A 79 -2.71 3.45 -15.68
CA HIS A 79 -2.12 2.73 -16.79
C HIS A 79 -0.66 2.35 -16.55
N ASP A 80 0.16 3.25 -15.99
CA ASP A 80 1.53 2.92 -15.56
C ASP A 80 1.53 1.81 -14.49
N LEU A 81 0.55 1.83 -13.57
CA LEU A 81 0.36 0.77 -12.56
C LEU A 81 -0.06 -0.56 -13.20
N MET A 82 -0.89 -0.55 -14.24
CA MET A 82 -1.21 -1.76 -15.00
C MET A 82 0.03 -2.34 -15.71
N GLU A 83 0.89 -1.49 -16.26
CA GLU A 83 2.16 -1.93 -16.85
C GLU A 83 3.10 -2.54 -15.79
N ALA A 84 3.22 -1.89 -14.63
CA ALA A 84 4.00 -2.44 -13.53
C ALA A 84 3.41 -3.77 -13.04
N ALA A 85 2.07 -3.88 -12.93
CA ALA A 85 1.41 -5.12 -12.56
C ALA A 85 1.68 -6.26 -13.56
N LEU A 86 1.67 -5.96 -14.86
CA LEU A 86 2.04 -6.89 -15.93
C LEU A 86 3.45 -7.45 -15.76
N LYS A 87 4.42 -6.57 -15.48
CA LYS A 87 5.83 -6.96 -15.24
C LYS A 87 5.94 -7.86 -14.02
N THR A 88 5.34 -7.45 -12.91
CA THR A 88 5.35 -8.22 -11.67
C THR A 88 4.70 -9.60 -11.85
N ILE A 89 3.55 -9.71 -12.54
CA ILE A 89 2.93 -11.01 -12.82
C ILE A 89 3.82 -11.88 -13.70
N LYS A 90 4.47 -11.31 -14.72
CA LYS A 90 5.39 -12.04 -15.61
C LYS A 90 6.55 -12.60 -14.80
N HIS A 91 7.27 -11.76 -14.06
CA HIS A 91 8.47 -12.16 -13.31
C HIS A 91 8.14 -13.16 -12.19
N MET A 92 7.06 -12.93 -11.44
CA MET A 92 6.64 -13.85 -10.36
C MET A 92 6.12 -15.21 -10.86
N ASN A 93 5.96 -15.42 -12.17
CA ASN A 93 5.41 -16.65 -12.73
C ASN A 93 6.25 -17.23 -13.89
N ASP A 94 7.46 -16.72 -14.17
CA ASP A 94 8.26 -17.17 -15.31
C ASP A 94 9.04 -18.48 -15.08
N GLY A 95 8.92 -19.06 -13.89
CA GLY A 95 9.53 -20.32 -13.51
C GLY A 95 9.92 -20.31 -12.04
N TYR A 96 11.11 -19.80 -11.73
CA TYR A 96 11.63 -19.78 -10.36
C TYR A 96 11.59 -18.36 -9.80
N ILE A 97 10.90 -18.17 -8.68
CA ILE A 97 10.77 -16.85 -8.05
C ILE A 97 12.07 -16.53 -7.31
N THR A 98 12.77 -15.52 -7.81
CA THR A 98 13.99 -14.97 -7.20
C THR A 98 13.67 -13.97 -6.09
N GLU A 99 14.69 -13.58 -5.33
CA GLU A 99 14.56 -12.52 -4.33
C GLU A 99 14.23 -11.17 -4.98
N GLU A 100 14.76 -10.92 -6.18
CA GLU A 100 14.49 -9.70 -6.94
C GLU A 100 13.01 -9.62 -7.35
N ASP A 101 12.45 -10.71 -7.88
CA ASP A 101 11.02 -10.76 -8.25
C ASP A 101 10.13 -10.55 -7.03
N TYR A 102 10.48 -11.19 -5.91
CA TYR A 102 9.72 -11.09 -4.68
C TYR A 102 9.76 -9.66 -4.10
N GLU A 103 10.92 -9.01 -4.09
CA GLU A 103 11.04 -7.61 -3.68
C GLU A 103 10.37 -6.65 -4.67
N GLU A 104 10.39 -6.91 -5.98
CA GLU A 104 9.61 -6.16 -6.97
C GLU A 104 8.12 -6.20 -6.63
N ARG A 105 7.57 -7.42 -6.42
CA ARG A 105 6.18 -7.62 -6.00
C ARG A 105 5.85 -6.88 -4.72
N LYS A 106 6.72 -6.99 -3.71
CA LYS A 106 6.52 -6.34 -2.41
C LYS A 106 6.53 -4.81 -2.52
N ASN A 107 7.44 -4.25 -3.32
CA ASN A 107 7.51 -2.83 -3.61
C ASN A 107 6.26 -2.34 -4.36
N PHE A 108 5.79 -3.11 -5.34
CA PHE A 108 4.55 -2.81 -6.05
C PHE A 108 3.36 -2.76 -5.09
N LEU A 109 3.17 -3.81 -4.28
CA LEU A 109 2.09 -3.88 -3.30
C LEU A 109 2.19 -2.74 -2.27
N ASP A 110 3.39 -2.44 -1.77
CA ASP A 110 3.58 -1.35 -0.82
C ASP A 110 3.22 0.02 -1.40
N LYS A 111 3.61 0.28 -2.66
CA LYS A 111 3.27 1.50 -3.38
C LYS A 111 1.76 1.66 -3.55
N ILE A 112 1.06 0.61 -3.97
CA ILE A 112 -0.40 0.63 -4.12
C ILE A 112 -1.09 0.84 -2.77
N ASN A 113 -0.75 0.03 -1.76
CA ASN A 113 -1.34 0.15 -0.42
C ASN A 113 -1.11 1.54 0.18
N LYS A 114 0.10 2.10 0.02
CA LYS A 114 0.40 3.46 0.47
C LYS A 114 -0.49 4.50 -0.22
N LYS A 115 -0.68 4.39 -1.54
CA LYS A 115 -1.51 5.34 -2.29
C LYS A 115 -2.99 5.19 -1.96
N GLU A 116 -3.50 3.96 -1.90
CA GLU A 116 -4.88 3.68 -1.52
C GLU A 116 -5.16 4.22 -0.10
N PHE A 117 -4.24 4.01 0.84
CA PHE A 117 -4.33 4.59 2.19
C PHE A 117 -4.47 6.11 2.19
N GLN A 118 -3.64 6.81 1.40
CA GLN A 118 -3.70 8.27 1.29
C GLN A 118 -5.03 8.76 0.69
N VAL A 119 -5.47 8.14 -0.40
CA VAL A 119 -6.72 8.49 -1.09
C VAL A 119 -7.93 8.19 -0.20
N PHE A 120 -7.95 7.04 0.46
CA PHE A 120 -9.04 6.67 1.38
C PHE A 120 -9.06 7.56 2.63
N THR A 121 -7.89 7.97 3.14
CA THR A 121 -7.82 8.95 4.24
C THR A 121 -8.41 10.30 3.82
N LEU A 122 -8.11 10.78 2.61
CA LEU A 122 -8.73 11.99 2.07
C LEU A 122 -10.25 11.86 1.95
N LEU A 123 -10.73 10.75 1.39
CA LEU A 123 -12.17 10.47 1.29
C LEU A 123 -12.84 10.54 2.67
N ALA A 124 -12.24 9.88 3.67
CA ALA A 124 -12.77 9.88 5.02
C ALA A 124 -12.74 11.28 5.67
N LEU A 125 -11.68 12.06 5.43
CA LEU A 125 -11.59 13.44 5.93
C LEU A 125 -12.67 14.34 5.32
N LEU A 126 -12.88 14.25 4.00
CA LEU A 126 -13.94 15.00 3.30
C LEU A 126 -15.32 14.61 3.82
N LYS A 127 -15.62 13.30 3.91
CA LYS A 127 -16.91 12.81 4.46
C LYS A 127 -17.12 13.19 5.92
N SER A 128 -16.06 13.34 6.70
CA SER A 128 -16.14 13.82 8.09
C SER A 128 -16.46 15.32 8.22
N CYS A 129 -16.27 16.11 7.15
CA CYS A 129 -16.36 17.57 7.16
C CYS A 129 -17.52 18.06 6.26
N HIS A 130 -18.64 18.48 6.88
CA HIS A 130 -19.88 18.78 6.16
C HIS A 130 -19.79 20.00 5.23
N SER A 131 -18.87 20.93 5.51
CA SER A 131 -18.65 22.11 4.67
C SER A 131 -17.89 21.83 3.37
N LEU A 132 -17.41 20.59 3.18
CA LEU A 132 -16.64 20.16 2.01
C LEU A 132 -17.37 19.10 1.17
N ASP A 133 -18.70 19.04 1.26
CA ASP A 133 -19.45 18.07 0.48
C ASP A 133 -19.28 18.32 -1.03
N ASN A 134 -18.67 17.34 -1.69
CA ASN A 134 -18.42 17.35 -3.13
C ASN A 134 -18.65 15.93 -3.65
N PRO A 135 -19.86 15.64 -4.15
CA PRO A 135 -20.21 14.31 -4.67
C PRO A 135 -19.35 13.86 -5.84
N GLU A 136 -18.94 14.78 -6.71
CA GLU A 136 -18.09 14.48 -7.87
C GLU A 136 -16.69 14.02 -7.43
N LEU A 137 -16.02 14.80 -6.58
CA LEU A 137 -14.73 14.43 -6.02
C LEU A 137 -14.83 13.14 -5.21
N THR A 138 -15.90 12.97 -4.43
CA THR A 138 -16.17 11.72 -3.69
C THR A 138 -16.21 10.53 -4.64
N GLY A 139 -16.99 10.60 -5.73
CA GLY A 139 -17.09 9.54 -6.72
C GLY A 139 -15.74 9.23 -7.37
N GLN A 140 -14.95 10.26 -7.69
CA GLN A 140 -13.59 10.07 -8.20
C GLN A 140 -12.67 9.37 -7.20
N LEU A 141 -12.71 9.74 -5.91
CA LEU A 141 -11.90 9.10 -4.88
C LEU A 141 -12.30 7.64 -4.65
N ILE A 142 -13.61 7.34 -4.66
CA ILE A 142 -14.13 5.96 -4.57
C ILE A 142 -13.62 5.13 -5.76
N TYR A 143 -13.74 5.65 -6.99
CA TYR A 143 -13.20 5.00 -8.18
C TYR A 143 -11.70 4.71 -8.03
N LYS A 144 -10.91 5.71 -7.60
CA LYS A 144 -9.47 5.53 -7.36
C LYS A 144 -9.16 4.43 -6.35
N VAL A 145 -9.88 4.40 -5.22
CA VAL A 145 -9.69 3.36 -4.19
C VAL A 145 -10.02 1.98 -4.74
N ARG A 146 -11.16 1.81 -5.43
CA ARG A 146 -11.55 0.54 -6.06
C ARG A 146 -10.50 0.06 -7.04
N SER A 147 -10.08 0.92 -7.97
CA SER A 147 -9.06 0.57 -8.97
C SER A 147 -7.73 0.14 -8.35
N LEU A 148 -7.30 0.80 -7.27
CA LEU A 148 -6.09 0.41 -6.54
C LEU A 148 -6.25 -0.94 -5.84
N ARG A 149 -7.40 -1.21 -5.21
CA ARG A 149 -7.70 -2.50 -4.55
C ARG A 149 -7.79 -3.65 -5.55
N GLU A 150 -8.46 -3.43 -6.68
CA GLU A 150 -8.58 -4.41 -7.77
C GLU A 150 -7.21 -4.87 -8.28
N LEU A 151 -6.28 -3.93 -8.52
CA LEU A 151 -4.90 -4.27 -8.90
C LEU A 151 -4.13 -4.97 -7.77
N ASN A 152 -4.35 -4.57 -6.52
CA ASN A 152 -3.74 -5.21 -5.36
C ASN A 152 -4.13 -6.68 -5.26
N ASP A 153 -5.43 -6.96 -5.31
CA ASP A 153 -6.00 -8.29 -5.24
C ASP A 153 -5.59 -9.15 -6.43
N LEU A 154 -5.49 -8.54 -7.62
CA LEU A 154 -4.97 -9.22 -8.80
C LEU A 154 -3.53 -9.70 -8.58
N ILE A 155 -2.63 -8.83 -8.10
CA ILE A 155 -1.26 -9.26 -7.78
C ILE A 155 -1.28 -10.35 -6.70
N ARG A 156 -2.00 -10.16 -5.60
CA ARG A 156 -2.04 -11.13 -4.50
C ARG A 156 -2.54 -12.51 -4.93
N LYS A 157 -3.54 -12.58 -5.81
CA LYS A 157 -4.13 -13.83 -6.28
C LYS A 157 -3.27 -14.56 -7.31
N TYR A 158 -2.58 -13.81 -8.16
CA TYR A 158 -1.86 -14.36 -9.31
C TYR A 158 -0.34 -14.35 -9.16
N THR A 159 0.17 -14.12 -7.95
CA THR A 159 1.59 -14.23 -7.61
C THR A 159 1.76 -14.87 -6.23
N LYS A 160 2.78 -15.73 -6.06
CA LYS A 160 3.06 -16.36 -4.77
C LYS A 160 3.66 -15.36 -3.79
N ASP A 161 3.27 -15.48 -2.52
CA ASP A 161 3.90 -14.75 -1.42
C ASP A 161 5.06 -15.57 -0.82
N ALA A 162 6.02 -15.92 -1.67
CA ALA A 162 7.15 -16.74 -1.31
C ALA A 162 8.34 -16.50 -2.24
N VAL A 163 9.55 -16.69 -1.70
CA VAL A 163 10.81 -16.65 -2.45
C VAL A 163 11.43 -18.04 -2.54
N ALA A 164 12.27 -18.24 -3.55
CA ALA A 164 13.01 -19.49 -3.78
C ALA A 164 12.11 -20.71 -4.03
N VAL A 165 10.97 -20.48 -4.67
CA VAL A 165 9.99 -21.51 -5.02
C VAL A 165 9.74 -21.52 -6.53
N ASN A 166 9.39 -22.69 -7.06
CA ASN A 166 8.96 -22.80 -8.44
C ASN A 166 7.47 -22.51 -8.59
N THR A 167 7.14 -21.80 -9.66
CA THR A 167 5.79 -21.66 -10.19
C THR A 167 5.36 -22.99 -10.77
N ASP A 168 4.18 -23.47 -10.38
CA ASP A 168 3.63 -24.69 -10.94
C ASP A 168 2.87 -24.38 -12.24
N VAL A 169 2.55 -25.44 -13.00
CA VAL A 169 1.90 -25.31 -14.31
C VAL A 169 0.53 -24.65 -14.20
N GLN A 170 -0.20 -24.89 -13.11
CA GLN A 170 -1.54 -24.34 -12.93
C GLN A 170 -1.47 -22.84 -12.62
N ASP A 171 -0.56 -22.41 -11.75
CA ASP A 171 -0.29 -21.01 -11.46
C ASP A 171 0.18 -20.27 -12.70
N TYR A 172 1.09 -20.86 -13.48
CA TYR A 172 1.55 -20.29 -14.74
C TYR A 172 0.40 -20.07 -15.74
N GLU A 173 -0.44 -21.08 -16.01
CA GLU A 173 -1.53 -20.92 -16.98
C GLU A 173 -2.59 -19.92 -16.48
N ARG A 174 -2.86 -19.87 -15.16
CA ARG A 174 -3.73 -18.84 -14.57
C ARG A 174 -3.15 -17.44 -14.73
N ALA A 175 -1.88 -17.24 -14.38
CA ALA A 175 -1.19 -15.96 -14.50
C ALA A 175 -1.10 -15.49 -15.96
N LYS A 176 -0.88 -16.41 -16.90
CA LYS A 176 -0.82 -16.14 -18.34
C LYS A 176 -2.13 -15.59 -18.91
N LEU A 177 -3.29 -16.08 -18.44
CA LEU A 177 -4.58 -15.52 -18.84
C LEU A 177 -4.71 -14.05 -18.40
N ILE A 178 -4.33 -13.76 -17.16
CA ILE A 178 -4.33 -12.40 -16.61
C ILE A 178 -3.34 -11.50 -17.34
N TYR A 179 -2.13 -12.00 -17.61
CA TYR A 179 -1.13 -11.28 -18.37
C TYR A 179 -1.67 -10.86 -19.75
N LYS A 180 -2.32 -11.78 -20.48
CA LYS A 180 -2.93 -11.47 -21.78
C LYS A 180 -4.04 -10.43 -21.67
N MET A 181 -4.91 -10.55 -20.68
CA MET A 181 -5.99 -9.60 -20.42
C MET A 181 -5.43 -8.19 -20.16
N LEU A 182 -4.52 -8.06 -19.19
CA LEU A 182 -3.89 -6.78 -18.88
C LEU A 182 -3.11 -6.22 -20.07
N LYS A 183 -2.44 -7.07 -20.87
CA LYS A 183 -1.71 -6.62 -22.06
C LYS A 183 -2.66 -6.06 -23.13
N SER A 184 -3.83 -6.67 -23.28
CA SER A 184 -4.86 -6.16 -24.19
C SER A 184 -5.40 -4.81 -23.73
N LEU A 185 -5.68 -4.65 -22.43
CA LEU A 185 -6.11 -3.39 -21.83
C LEU A 185 -5.03 -2.30 -21.97
N GLN A 186 -3.76 -2.65 -21.73
CA GLN A 186 -2.62 -1.75 -21.98
C GLN A 186 -2.58 -1.30 -23.45
N GLY A 187 -2.92 -2.17 -24.40
CA GLY A 187 -2.97 -1.83 -25.82
C GLY A 187 -4.04 -0.80 -26.20
N LEU A 188 -5.09 -0.62 -25.38
CA LEU A 188 -6.18 0.33 -25.62
C LEU A 188 -5.86 1.76 -25.16
N GLY A 189 -4.83 1.93 -24.31
CA GLY A 189 -4.40 3.22 -23.80
C GLY A 189 -5.02 3.61 -22.45
N TYR A 190 -5.02 4.91 -22.15
CA TYR A 190 -5.50 5.46 -20.88
C TYR A 190 -7.03 5.45 -20.79
N GLY A 191 -7.57 5.33 -19.57
CA GLY A 191 -9.01 5.31 -19.30
C GLY A 191 -9.69 3.94 -19.45
N TYR A 192 -8.99 2.94 -19.97
CA TYR A 192 -9.48 1.57 -20.02
C TYR A 192 -9.10 0.81 -18.74
N THR A 193 -10.08 0.14 -18.13
CA THR A 193 -9.90 -0.70 -16.95
C THR A 193 -10.53 -2.08 -17.17
N ILE A 194 -10.30 -3.01 -16.25
CA ILE A 194 -10.92 -4.35 -16.30
C ILE A 194 -12.44 -4.19 -16.29
N SER A 195 -13.18 -4.93 -17.11
CA SER A 195 -14.64 -4.77 -17.14
C SER A 195 -15.28 -5.28 -15.83
N PRO A 196 -16.44 -4.75 -15.41
CA PRO A 196 -17.11 -5.18 -14.17
C PRO A 196 -17.35 -6.71 -14.11
N LYS A 197 -17.82 -7.30 -15.22
CA LYS A 197 -18.03 -8.75 -15.32
C LYS A 197 -16.74 -9.55 -15.16
N GLU A 198 -15.62 -9.05 -15.70
CA GLU A 198 -14.32 -9.70 -15.50
C GLU A 198 -13.86 -9.57 -14.05
N LYS A 199 -14.05 -8.41 -13.42
CA LYS A 199 -13.73 -8.22 -11.99
C LYS A 199 -14.50 -9.20 -11.10
N GLU A 200 -15.78 -9.40 -11.36
CA GLU A 200 -16.63 -10.40 -10.67
C GLU A 200 -16.10 -11.83 -10.88
N ASN A 201 -15.82 -12.21 -12.13
CA ASN A 201 -15.31 -13.55 -12.46
C ASN A 201 -13.95 -13.85 -11.81
N LEU A 202 -13.10 -12.83 -11.66
CA LEU A 202 -11.81 -12.90 -10.99
C LEU A 202 -11.95 -12.77 -9.45
N GLY A 203 -13.15 -12.42 -8.97
CA GLY A 203 -13.48 -12.14 -7.58
C GLY A 203 -12.72 -10.93 -7.01
N ILE A 204 -12.28 -9.99 -7.85
CA ILE A 204 -11.53 -8.79 -7.46
C ILE A 204 -12.41 -7.54 -7.47
N SER A 205 -13.73 -7.68 -7.66
CA SER A 205 -14.64 -6.54 -7.64
C SER A 205 -14.72 -5.93 -6.24
N HIS A 206 -14.66 -4.60 -6.19
CA HIS A 206 -14.79 -3.78 -4.99
C HIS A 206 -16.01 -2.85 -5.08
N ASP A 207 -16.99 -3.19 -5.93
CA ASP A 207 -18.19 -2.37 -6.12
C ASP A 207 -19.13 -2.38 -4.91
N ASP A 208 -19.14 -3.49 -4.16
CA ASP A 208 -19.99 -3.71 -2.99
C ASP A 208 -19.22 -3.55 -1.65
N ASP A 209 -18.03 -2.95 -1.69
CA ASP A 209 -17.23 -2.69 -0.51
C ASP A 209 -17.99 -1.79 0.48
N GLU A 210 -18.34 -2.33 1.65
CA GLU A 210 -19.12 -1.65 2.70
C GLU A 210 -18.47 -0.31 3.10
N ASP A 211 -17.15 -0.25 3.12
CA ASP A 211 -16.37 0.93 3.50
C ASP A 211 -16.28 2.02 2.43
N LEU A 212 -16.88 1.78 1.27
CA LEU A 212 -17.08 2.75 0.20
C LEU A 212 -18.56 3.13 0.03
N SER A 213 -19.45 2.59 0.87
CA SER A 213 -20.87 2.94 0.86
C SER A 213 -21.12 4.34 1.44
N GLU A 214 -22.25 4.93 1.06
CA GLU A 214 -22.67 6.24 1.57
C GLU A 214 -22.92 6.23 3.09
N ASP A 215 -23.41 5.11 3.62
CA ASP A 215 -23.74 4.93 5.04
C ASP A 215 -22.51 4.58 5.91
N TYR A 216 -21.33 4.43 5.30
CA TYR A 216 -20.13 4.06 6.04
C TYR A 216 -19.72 5.15 7.03
N SER A 217 -19.37 4.72 8.24
CA SER A 217 -18.99 5.63 9.32
C SER A 217 -17.52 6.06 9.22
N PHE A 218 -17.22 6.94 8.27
CA PHE A 218 -15.86 7.45 8.00
C PHE A 218 -15.19 8.10 9.23
N ASP A 219 -15.95 8.83 10.06
CA ASP A 219 -15.42 9.44 11.29
C ASP A 219 -14.97 8.38 12.30
N ASN A 220 -15.75 7.30 12.47
CA ASN A 220 -15.38 6.18 13.33
C ASN A 220 -14.13 5.46 12.82
N TRP A 221 -14.00 5.32 11.49
CA TRP A 221 -12.79 4.75 10.90
C TRP A 221 -11.54 5.61 11.17
N LEU A 222 -11.61 6.92 10.92
CA LEU A 222 -10.51 7.85 11.18
C LEU A 222 -10.08 7.82 12.66
N ARG A 223 -11.05 7.87 13.59
CA ARG A 223 -10.78 7.77 15.03
C ARG A 223 -10.12 6.45 15.39
N ARG A 224 -10.64 5.32 14.90
CA ARG A 224 -10.05 4.00 15.15
C ARG A 224 -8.62 3.92 14.63
N LEU A 225 -8.39 4.40 13.41
CA LEU A 225 -7.09 4.45 12.77
C LEU A 225 -6.09 5.26 13.61
N MET A 226 -6.46 6.47 14.04
CA MET A 226 -5.62 7.32 14.88
C MET A 226 -5.35 6.69 16.25
N LEU A 227 -6.35 6.08 16.89
CA LEU A 227 -6.17 5.38 18.17
C LEU A 227 -5.22 4.19 18.06
N LEU A 228 -5.24 3.44 16.94
CA LEU A 228 -4.29 2.35 16.69
C LEU A 228 -2.87 2.89 16.57
N GLN A 229 -2.68 3.99 15.85
CA GLN A 229 -1.38 4.64 15.73
C GLN A 229 -0.86 5.12 17.08
N LEU A 230 -1.69 5.79 17.89
CA LEU A 230 -1.31 6.24 19.23
C LEU A 230 -0.89 5.07 20.12
N ARG A 231 -1.64 3.96 20.11
CA ARG A 231 -1.27 2.75 20.86
C ARG A 231 0.08 2.19 20.42
N ARG A 232 0.36 2.18 19.12
CA ARG A 232 1.64 1.72 18.58
C ARG A 232 2.79 2.61 19.04
N GLU A 233 2.61 3.92 19.01
CA GLU A 233 3.59 4.89 19.50
C GLU A 233 3.84 4.74 21.02
N THR A 234 2.79 4.55 21.82
CA THR A 234 2.94 4.30 23.26
C THR A 234 3.70 3.00 23.53
N ARG A 235 3.41 1.92 22.79
CA ARG A 235 4.16 0.66 22.92
C ARG A 235 5.62 0.81 22.51
N ALA A 236 5.90 1.53 21.42
CA ALA A 236 7.26 1.78 20.98
C ALA A 236 8.05 2.61 22.01
N ALA A 237 7.44 3.67 22.55
CA ALA A 237 8.06 4.47 23.62
C ALA A 237 8.27 3.66 24.90
N GLY A 238 7.30 2.82 25.28
CA GLY A 238 7.44 1.89 26.41
C GLY A 238 8.55 0.86 26.22
N ALA A 239 8.69 0.33 25.00
CA ALA A 239 9.77 -0.60 24.63
C ALA A 239 11.15 0.08 24.62
N ILE A 240 11.23 1.33 24.16
CA ILE A 240 12.47 2.12 24.24
C ILE A 240 12.83 2.39 25.70
N ASN A 241 11.86 2.75 26.55
CA ASN A 241 12.08 2.95 27.97
C ASN A 241 12.49 1.66 28.68
N SER A 242 11.90 0.51 28.35
CA SER A 242 12.32 -0.78 28.91
C SER A 242 13.72 -1.17 28.43
N ASN A 243 14.06 -0.95 27.16
CA ASN A 243 15.38 -1.24 26.63
C ASN A 243 16.46 -0.32 27.23
N ASN A 244 16.14 0.95 27.46
CA ASN A 244 17.04 1.88 28.15
C ASN A 244 17.21 1.52 29.63
N LEU A 245 16.15 1.07 30.30
CA LEU A 245 16.24 0.54 31.66
C LEU A 245 17.08 -0.74 31.68
N SER A 246 16.84 -1.69 30.77
CA SER A 246 17.65 -2.90 30.63
C SER A 246 19.12 -2.59 30.34
N ALA A 247 19.43 -1.64 29.46
CA ALA A 247 20.79 -1.20 29.19
C ALA A 247 21.43 -0.48 30.40
N MET A 248 20.65 0.27 31.18
CA MET A 248 21.09 0.85 32.47
C MET A 248 21.31 -0.22 33.56
N PHE A 249 20.57 -1.32 33.53
CA PHE A 249 20.81 -2.47 34.41
C PHE A 249 22.01 -3.29 33.93
N GLU A 250 22.20 -3.52 32.63
CA GLU A 250 23.38 -4.23 32.07
C GLU A 250 24.68 -3.47 32.30
N SER A 251 24.67 -2.13 32.15
CA SER A 251 25.83 -1.27 32.48
C SER A 251 26.13 -1.18 33.98
N ASN A 252 25.18 -1.57 34.84
CA ASN A 252 25.38 -1.70 36.28
C ASN A 252 25.62 -3.15 36.76
N ILE A 253 25.50 -4.16 35.88
CA ILE A 253 25.93 -5.54 36.14
C ILE A 253 27.40 -5.65 35.72
N GLY A 254 28.21 -4.76 36.29
CA GLY A 254 29.66 -4.74 36.20
C GLY A 254 30.33 -5.11 37.52
N LYS A 255 29.62 -5.79 38.43
CA LYS A 255 30.19 -6.45 39.63
C LYS A 255 29.34 -7.64 40.08
N SER A 256 29.47 -8.77 39.38
CA SER A 256 29.49 -10.13 39.94
C SER A 256 29.26 -11.13 38.81
N SER A 257 30.36 -11.66 38.29
CA SER A 257 30.40 -12.75 37.33
C SER A 257 29.90 -14.07 37.92
N THR A 258 29.49 -14.97 37.01
CA THR A 258 29.21 -16.42 37.15
C THR A 258 27.75 -16.77 37.45
N PHE A 259 27.00 -17.20 36.42
CA PHE A 259 26.17 -18.43 36.47
C PHE A 259 25.39 -18.83 35.18
N PHE A 260 25.56 -18.21 33.99
CA PHE A 260 24.72 -18.56 32.82
C PHE A 260 25.43 -18.64 31.46
N ASP A 261 26.66 -19.14 31.41
CA ASP A 261 27.39 -19.35 30.15
C ASP A 261 27.17 -20.73 29.48
N ASP A 262 26.22 -21.55 29.94
CA ASP A 262 26.20 -22.98 29.54
C ASP A 262 25.01 -23.47 28.70
N ILE A 263 24.19 -22.59 28.09
CA ILE A 263 22.99 -23.03 27.31
C ILE A 263 22.84 -22.34 25.93
N GLY A 264 23.86 -21.65 25.43
CA GLY A 264 23.75 -20.87 24.17
C GLY A 264 24.21 -21.56 22.88
N GLY A 265 24.98 -22.64 22.97
CA GLY A 265 25.66 -23.23 21.81
C GLY A 265 25.01 -24.51 21.30
N ARG A 266 23.91 -24.43 20.51
CA ARG A 266 23.42 -25.59 19.73
C ARG A 266 22.31 -25.33 18.68
N ILE A 267 22.22 -24.14 18.08
CA ILE A 267 21.31 -23.92 16.94
C ILE A 267 22.06 -23.24 15.79
N SER A 268 23.07 -23.94 15.30
CA SER A 268 23.72 -23.71 14.01
C SER A 268 23.83 -25.08 13.37
N GLU A 269 23.57 -25.18 12.06
CA GLU A 269 23.58 -26.40 11.22
C GLU A 269 22.23 -27.11 11.11
N LEU A 270 21.42 -26.71 10.13
CA LEU A 270 20.57 -27.60 9.30
C LEU A 270 19.79 -26.80 8.23
N ARG A 271 20.49 -26.15 7.29
CA ARG A 271 19.88 -25.70 6.02
C ARG A 271 20.90 -25.80 4.87
N GLY A 272 21.25 -27.05 4.55
CA GLY A 272 21.87 -27.43 3.29
C GLY A 272 20.95 -28.41 2.55
N ALA A 273 20.84 -28.20 1.24
CA ALA A 273 20.25 -29.08 0.21
C ALA A 273 18.73 -28.97 -0.07
N LEU A 274 18.38 -28.47 -1.27
CA LEU A 274 17.87 -29.31 -2.37
C LEU A 274 17.74 -28.54 -3.70
N GLN A 275 17.91 -29.30 -4.78
CA GLN A 275 18.36 -28.91 -6.12
C GLN A 275 17.25 -28.49 -7.11
N LYS A 276 17.63 -27.53 -7.97
CA LYS A 276 17.37 -27.37 -9.43
C LYS A 276 16.33 -28.28 -10.12
N ARG A 277 15.28 -27.64 -10.65
CA ARG A 277 14.75 -27.88 -12.02
C ARG A 277 14.51 -26.52 -12.67
N ARG A 278 15.12 -26.27 -13.83
CA ARG A 278 14.92 -25.05 -14.65
C ARG A 278 13.82 -25.31 -15.67
N PHE A 279 12.87 -24.39 -15.79
CA PHE A 279 12.03 -24.21 -16.98
C PHE A 279 12.50 -22.91 -17.67
N ASP A 280 12.60 -22.93 -19.01
CA ASP A 280 13.16 -21.84 -19.81
C ASP A 280 12.25 -20.60 -19.84
N SER A 281 12.83 -19.43 -19.56
CA SER A 281 12.24 -18.08 -19.61
C SER A 281 11.84 -17.62 -21.03
N SER A 282 12.09 -18.44 -22.06
CA SER A 282 11.77 -18.15 -23.46
C SER A 282 10.26 -18.16 -23.78
N ARG A 283 9.42 -18.66 -22.87
CA ARG A 283 8.00 -18.91 -23.15
C ARG A 283 7.10 -17.66 -23.07
N PHE A 284 7.48 -16.64 -22.30
CA PHE A 284 6.78 -15.36 -22.32
C PHE A 284 7.18 -14.49 -23.51
N ASN A 285 8.44 -14.53 -23.93
CA ASN A 285 8.93 -13.72 -25.06
C ASN A 285 8.34 -14.18 -26.41
N MET A 286 8.03 -15.47 -26.57
CA MET A 286 7.31 -15.98 -27.76
C MET A 286 5.85 -15.46 -27.90
N LEU A 287 5.27 -14.86 -26.85
CA LEU A 287 3.95 -14.22 -26.95
C LEU A 287 4.03 -12.78 -27.47
N GLU A 288 5.19 -12.12 -27.32
CA GLU A 288 5.43 -10.77 -27.84
C GLU A 288 5.64 -10.79 -29.37
N GLU A 289 6.35 -11.80 -29.89
CA GLU A 289 6.57 -11.98 -31.35
C GLU A 289 5.28 -12.28 -32.14
N ASN A 290 4.28 -12.90 -31.51
CA ASN A 290 2.97 -13.17 -32.14
C ASN A 290 2.03 -11.95 -32.13
N TYR A 291 2.32 -10.92 -31.34
CA TYR A 291 1.54 -9.68 -31.32
C TYR A 291 2.08 -8.62 -32.29
N GLU A 292 3.41 -8.60 -32.50
CA GLU A 292 4.04 -7.71 -33.48
C GLU A 292 3.85 -8.18 -34.94
N SER A 293 3.82 -9.49 -35.18
CA SER A 293 3.54 -10.06 -36.51
C SER A 293 2.09 -9.88 -36.98
N GLY A 294 1.16 -9.50 -36.10
CA GLY A 294 -0.24 -9.21 -36.44
C GLY A 294 -0.51 -7.78 -36.93
N LYS A 295 0.47 -6.87 -36.89
CA LYS A 295 0.32 -5.47 -37.34
C LYS A 295 0.77 -5.20 -38.78
N SER A 296 1.23 -6.21 -39.52
CA SER A 296 1.72 -6.04 -40.91
C SER A 296 0.88 -6.77 -41.96
N ASN A 297 -0.45 -6.82 -41.81
CA ASN A 297 -1.33 -7.18 -42.92
C ASN A 297 -2.67 -6.44 -42.80
N ARG A 298 -2.66 -5.18 -43.22
CA ARG A 298 -3.80 -4.46 -43.79
C ARG A 298 -3.30 -3.34 -44.68
#